data_AF-A0A7U9TIS8-F1
#
_entry.id   AF-A0A7U9TIS8-F1
#
_cell.length_a   1.000
_cell.length_b   1.000
_cell.length_c   1.000
_cell.angle_alpha   90.00
_cell.angle_beta   90.00
_cell.angle_gamma   90.00
#
_symmetry.space_group_name_H-M   'P 1'
#
loop_
_entity.id
_entity.type
_entity.pdbx_description
1 polymer ?
#
loop_
_entity_poly.entity_id
_entity_poly.type
_entity_poly.pdbx_seq_one_letter_code
_entity_poly.pdbx_strand_id
1 'polypeptide(L)'
;MNLFKNKKAIGLPMVLGIIVFVIGITTALMSFIMFQSSLVQIDIDQTEDYQNAVTSVNAAVQIIAREENLETDFLQSLETYFNVDITAMNSGVYSITSMIDTSNQVISYMTGSAGNSNIVDSLFSKTGGETDFSLSPLITPTTMISTFLPDYISQSFPWITPETGFTSFGQLMDYVEDLAKANSGFQYKKPKDLEDQWNPTAWWNWYVDGDVDIDKEKRGPIKNLTVPEGQILFINGDLTMNEGSTIYGNVVINGDLKIKDKGNSIQSVLGTIYVNGDVEIEGNLLLGTIEHPTFIFAEGDIKVDKADGVGYFLCDEFDSKNNSDITGGVYVTEKADLPTGGITANTSIDSSMLYDFAIPSTIETETPDQGTGTTFVYTFPKLT
;
A
#
# COMPACT_ATOMS: atom_id res chain seq x y z
N MET A 1 24.87 23.75 70.52
CA MET A 1 23.53 23.60 69.92
C MET A 1 22.72 24.87 70.18
N ASN A 2 22.57 25.76 69.20
CA ASN A 2 21.55 26.82 69.24
C ASN A 2 21.33 27.51 67.87
N LEU A 3 21.31 26.73 66.77
CA LEU A 3 20.95 27.24 65.43
C LEU A 3 19.48 26.96 65.05
N PHE A 4 18.71 26.29 65.91
CA PHE A 4 17.32 25.88 65.61
C PHE A 4 16.22 26.68 66.35
N LYS A 5 16.48 27.93 66.76
CA LYS A 5 15.47 28.76 67.45
C LYS A 5 15.27 30.16 66.85
N ASN A 6 15.32 30.30 65.53
CA ASN A 6 14.90 31.55 64.89
C ASN A 6 14.02 31.27 63.66
N LYS A 7 12.70 31.42 63.81
CA LYS A 7 11.70 31.24 62.72
C LYS A 7 11.91 32.18 61.53
N LYS A 8 12.79 33.18 61.64
CA LYS A 8 13.19 34.07 60.53
C LYS A 8 14.32 33.52 59.64
N ALA A 9 15.01 32.44 60.05
CA ALA A 9 16.11 31.85 59.27
C ALA A 9 15.68 30.71 58.32
N ILE A 10 14.42 30.26 58.40
CA ILE A 10 13.86 29.17 57.57
C ILE A 10 13.37 29.69 56.19
N GLY A 11 13.14 31.00 56.05
CA GLY A 11 12.62 31.57 54.80
C GLY A 11 13.60 31.57 53.64
N LEU A 12 14.90 31.78 53.89
CA LEU A 12 15.89 31.92 52.82
C LEU A 12 16.16 30.61 52.06
N PRO A 13 16.38 29.45 52.73
CA PRO A 13 16.57 28.17 52.04
C PRO A 13 15.31 27.72 51.28
N MET A 14 14.12 28.03 51.81
CA MET A 14 12.85 27.69 51.16
C MET A 14 12.62 28.52 49.89
N VAL A 15 12.89 29.82 49.93
CA VAL A 15 12.84 30.69 48.74
C VAL A 15 13.88 30.26 47.69
N LEU A 16 15.09 29.90 48.12
CA LEU A 16 16.13 29.40 47.21
C LEU A 16 15.71 28.07 46.56
N GLY A 17 15.09 27.16 47.33
CA GLY A 17 14.52 25.91 46.81
C GLY A 17 13.41 26.13 45.79
N ILE A 18 12.52 27.09 46.02
CA ILE A 18 11.46 27.47 45.05
C ILE A 18 12.08 28.06 43.78
N ILE A 19 13.07 28.96 43.90
CA ILE A 19 13.75 29.55 42.74
C ILE A 19 14.45 28.48 41.91
N VAL A 20 15.20 27.58 42.55
CA VAL A 20 15.87 26.46 41.86
C VAL A 20 14.86 25.53 41.20
N PHE A 21 13.73 25.26 41.85
CA PHE A 21 12.64 24.47 41.29
C PHE A 21 12.00 25.13 40.07
N VAL A 22 11.71 26.43 40.13
CA VAL A 22 11.15 27.20 39.00
C VAL A 22 12.14 27.26 37.84
N ILE A 23 13.43 27.50 38.11
CA ILE A 23 14.46 27.46 37.08
C ILE A 23 14.54 26.05 36.48
N GLY A 24 14.54 25.01 37.31
CA GLY A 24 14.57 23.62 36.86
C GLY A 24 13.39 23.27 35.93
N ILE A 25 12.17 23.65 36.32
CA ILE A 25 10.98 23.46 35.47
C ILE A 25 11.09 24.27 34.18
N THR A 26 11.51 25.53 34.25
CA THR A 26 11.61 26.40 33.08
C THR A 26 12.66 25.88 32.09
N THR A 27 13.82 25.42 32.57
CA THR A 27 14.86 24.79 31.74
C THR A 27 14.38 23.48 31.14
N ALA A 28 13.67 22.63 31.90
CA ALA A 28 13.11 21.39 31.38
C ALA A 28 12.07 21.65 30.29
N LEU A 29 11.16 22.61 30.50
CA LEU A 29 10.15 23.02 29.52
C LEU A 29 10.82 23.58 28.25
N MET A 30 11.82 24.45 28.39
CA MET A 30 12.55 25.01 27.26
C MET A 30 13.29 23.93 26.46
N SER A 31 13.91 22.97 27.15
CA SER A 31 14.57 21.83 26.50
C SER A 31 13.56 20.98 25.73
N PHE A 32 12.40 20.68 26.34
CA PHE A 32 11.33 19.93 25.70
C PHE A 32 10.80 20.63 24.44
N ILE A 33 10.55 21.94 24.51
CA ILE A 33 10.11 22.74 23.36
C ILE A 33 11.16 22.73 22.24
N MET A 34 12.44 22.87 22.57
CA MET A 34 13.51 22.80 21.56
C MET A 34 13.61 21.43 20.89
N PHE A 35 13.50 20.34 21.66
CA PHE A 35 13.50 18.99 21.09
C PHE A 35 12.30 18.75 20.18
N GLN A 36 11.09 19.13 20.62
CA GLN A 36 9.90 19.01 19.77
C GLN A 36 10.02 19.86 18.50
N SER A 37 10.50 21.10 18.61
CA SER A 37 10.71 21.96 17.45
C SER A 37 11.72 21.38 16.46
N SER A 38 12.78 20.74 16.96
CA SER A 38 13.76 20.07 16.09
C SER A 38 13.17 18.85 15.40
N LEU A 39 12.34 18.07 16.09
CA LEU A 39 11.67 16.91 15.48
C LEU A 39 10.68 17.35 14.39
N VAL A 40 9.90 18.40 14.65
CA VAL A 40 8.98 18.96 13.64
C VAL A 40 9.74 19.50 12.43
N GLN A 41 10.89 20.17 12.63
CA GLN A 41 11.68 20.65 11.50
C GLN A 41 12.21 19.50 10.65
N ILE A 42 12.73 18.44 11.27
CA ILE A 42 13.22 17.25 10.56
C ILE A 42 12.09 16.62 9.74
N ASP A 43 10.90 16.49 10.32
CA ASP A 43 9.72 15.93 9.67
C ASP A 43 9.26 16.78 8.46
N ILE A 44 9.30 18.11 8.60
CA ILE A 44 9.02 19.05 7.50
C ILE A 44 10.06 18.89 6.38
N ASP A 45 11.35 18.90 6.72
CA ASP A 45 12.43 18.80 5.72
C ASP A 45 12.34 17.47 4.97
N GLN A 46 12.13 16.35 5.67
CA GLN A 46 11.95 15.03 5.05
C GLN A 46 10.72 14.96 4.15
N THR A 47 9.61 15.55 4.58
CA THR A 47 8.39 15.60 3.76
C THR A 47 8.62 16.45 2.51
N GLU A 48 9.28 17.60 2.64
CA GLU A 48 9.58 18.49 1.51
C GLU A 48 10.52 17.81 0.50
N ASP A 49 11.59 17.17 0.98
CA ASP A 49 12.54 16.45 0.11
C ASP A 49 11.85 15.30 -0.63
N TYR A 50 11.01 14.51 0.05
CA TYR A 50 10.22 13.46 -0.57
C TYR A 50 9.26 14.01 -1.64
N GLN A 51 8.49 15.05 -1.32
CA GLN A 51 7.53 15.64 -2.25
C GLN A 51 8.23 16.25 -3.48
N ASN A 52 9.39 16.85 -3.28
CA ASN A 52 10.22 17.37 -4.36
C ASN A 52 10.74 16.23 -5.26
N ALA A 53 11.25 15.14 -4.66
CA ALA A 53 11.71 13.96 -5.40
C ALA A 53 10.58 13.33 -6.23
N VAL A 54 9.40 13.11 -5.64
CA VAL A 54 8.21 12.62 -6.35
C VAL A 54 7.82 13.54 -7.49
N THR A 55 7.79 14.85 -7.25
CA THR A 55 7.43 15.83 -8.28
C THR A 55 8.43 15.81 -9.45
N SER A 56 9.73 15.76 -9.15
CA SER A 56 10.78 15.70 -10.16
C SER A 56 10.72 14.43 -11.00
N VAL A 57 10.59 13.25 -10.36
CA VAL A 57 10.47 11.97 -11.06
C VAL A 57 9.20 11.96 -11.90
N ASN A 58 8.05 12.35 -11.34
CA ASN A 58 6.78 12.39 -12.06
C ASN A 58 6.83 13.32 -13.28
N ALA A 59 7.42 14.51 -13.12
CA ALA A 59 7.55 15.48 -14.22
C ALA A 59 8.45 14.95 -15.33
N ALA A 60 9.58 14.32 -14.98
CA ALA A 60 10.48 13.69 -15.96
C ALA A 60 9.75 12.58 -16.73
N VAL A 61 9.10 11.66 -16.02
CA VAL A 61 8.31 10.56 -16.60
C VAL A 61 7.23 11.09 -17.54
N GLN A 62 6.42 12.06 -17.12
CA GLN A 62 5.36 12.62 -17.95
C GLN A 62 5.89 13.35 -19.20
N ILE A 63 7.04 14.02 -19.10
CA ILE A 63 7.67 14.67 -20.25
C ILE A 63 8.19 13.63 -21.25
N ILE A 64 8.83 12.56 -20.78
CA ILE A 64 9.30 11.47 -21.65
C ILE A 64 8.10 10.82 -22.36
N ALA A 65 7.03 10.51 -21.61
CA ALA A 65 5.83 9.90 -22.17
C ALA A 65 5.14 10.83 -23.19
N ARG A 66 5.12 12.15 -22.96
CA ARG A 66 4.51 13.12 -23.87
C ARG A 66 5.31 13.34 -25.16
N GLU A 67 6.63 13.50 -25.03
CA GLU A 67 7.50 13.76 -26.19
C GLU A 67 7.87 12.46 -26.94
N GLU A 68 7.55 11.30 -26.35
CA GLU A 68 7.87 9.96 -26.85
C GLU A 68 9.36 9.81 -27.24
N ASN A 69 10.24 10.48 -26.49
CA ASN A 69 11.65 10.62 -26.83
C ASN A 69 12.55 9.94 -25.79
N LEU A 70 13.30 8.93 -26.23
CA LEU A 70 14.27 8.18 -25.44
C LEU A 70 15.72 8.41 -25.89
N GLU A 71 15.98 9.46 -26.69
CA GLU A 71 17.32 9.84 -27.12
C GLU A 71 18.17 10.24 -25.91
N THR A 72 19.43 9.79 -25.89
CA THR A 72 20.35 10.00 -24.77
C THR A 72 20.54 11.48 -24.40
N ASP A 73 20.66 12.36 -25.40
CA ASP A 73 20.83 13.81 -25.16
C ASP A 73 19.57 14.44 -24.52
N PHE A 74 18.39 13.97 -24.91
CA PHE A 74 17.13 14.42 -24.33
C PHE A 74 17.01 13.93 -22.87
N LEU A 75 17.27 12.65 -22.61
CA LEU A 75 17.23 12.08 -21.26
C LEU A 75 18.24 12.77 -20.34
N GLN A 76 19.48 12.99 -20.77
CA GLN A 76 20.49 13.72 -19.99
C GLN A 76 20.10 15.16 -19.65
N SER A 77 19.36 15.81 -20.56
CA SER A 77 18.83 17.15 -20.30
C SER A 77 17.76 17.14 -19.20
N LEU A 78 16.93 16.10 -19.14
CA LEU A 78 15.94 15.91 -18.07
C LEU A 78 16.60 15.52 -16.75
N GLU A 79 17.59 14.62 -16.77
CA GLU A 79 18.40 14.25 -15.59
C GLU A 79 18.98 15.51 -14.93
N THR A 80 19.60 16.38 -15.74
CA THR A 80 20.21 17.63 -15.26
C THR A 80 19.16 18.64 -14.76
N TYR A 81 18.02 18.76 -15.45
CA TYR A 81 17.00 19.76 -15.12
C TYR A 81 16.21 19.40 -13.86
N PHE A 82 15.83 18.13 -13.70
CA PHE A 82 15.02 17.63 -12.59
C PHE A 82 15.85 17.03 -11.45
N ASN A 83 17.17 16.89 -11.61
CA ASN A 83 18.05 16.22 -10.67
C ASN A 83 17.58 14.78 -10.38
N VAL A 84 17.41 14.02 -11.45
CA VAL A 84 17.02 12.61 -11.45
C VAL A 84 18.05 11.80 -12.21
N ASP A 85 18.15 10.51 -11.93
CA ASP A 85 18.95 9.55 -12.68
C ASP A 85 18.02 8.68 -13.54
N ILE A 86 18.30 8.55 -14.84
CA ILE A 86 17.52 7.75 -15.78
C ILE A 86 18.38 6.60 -16.30
N THR A 87 18.11 5.40 -15.80
CA THR A 87 18.90 4.21 -16.13
C THR A 87 18.08 3.21 -16.94
N ALA A 88 18.62 2.74 -18.08
CA ALA A 88 18.02 1.63 -18.83
C ALA A 88 18.35 0.30 -18.14
N MET A 89 17.34 -0.48 -17.77
CA MET A 89 17.51 -1.76 -17.07
C MET A 89 17.67 -2.94 -18.03
N ASN A 90 16.76 -3.05 -19.00
CA ASN A 90 16.71 -4.09 -20.02
C ASN A 90 16.06 -3.52 -21.31
N SER A 91 15.83 -4.36 -22.33
CA SER A 91 15.34 -3.91 -23.64
C SER A 91 13.94 -3.29 -23.56
N GLY A 92 13.89 -1.99 -23.35
CA GLY A 92 12.68 -1.19 -23.37
C GLY A 92 12.16 -0.73 -22.02
N VAL A 93 12.83 -1.00 -20.88
CA VAL A 93 12.44 -0.46 -19.55
C VAL A 93 13.51 0.46 -18.99
N TYR A 94 13.07 1.61 -18.49
CA TYR A 94 13.87 2.65 -17.85
C TYR A 94 13.42 2.82 -16.40
N SER A 95 14.37 2.92 -15.49
CA SER A 95 14.14 3.39 -14.11
C SER A 95 14.51 4.87 -14.03
N ILE A 96 13.60 5.69 -13.50
CA ILE A 96 13.80 7.10 -13.24
C ILE A 96 13.82 7.28 -11.71
N THR A 97 14.95 7.69 -11.17
CA THR A 97 15.19 7.76 -9.72
C THR A 97 15.58 9.15 -9.25
N SER A 98 15.17 9.52 -8.04
CA SER A 98 15.66 10.71 -7.34
C SER A 98 16.03 10.35 -5.91
N MET A 99 17.26 10.61 -5.51
CA MET A 99 17.73 10.36 -4.15
C MET A 99 17.18 11.42 -3.20
N ILE A 100 16.59 10.98 -2.10
CA ILE A 100 16.21 11.85 -0.97
C ILE A 100 17.41 12.02 -0.05
N ASP A 101 18.04 10.89 0.30
CA ASP A 101 19.25 10.85 1.11
C ASP A 101 20.20 9.71 0.67
N THR A 102 21.07 9.21 1.55
CA THR A 102 22.01 8.13 1.21
C THR A 102 21.38 6.75 1.10
N SER A 103 20.17 6.58 1.64
CA SER A 103 19.48 5.30 1.81
C SER A 103 18.10 5.28 1.16
N ASN A 104 17.43 6.43 1.08
CA ASN A 104 16.07 6.55 0.56
C ASN A 104 16.08 7.19 -0.84
N GLN A 105 15.31 6.60 -1.76
CA GLN A 105 15.12 7.14 -3.11
C GLN A 105 13.66 7.03 -3.54
N VAL A 106 13.26 7.89 -4.48
CA VAL A 106 12.00 7.75 -5.19
C VAL A 106 12.28 7.17 -6.57
N ILE A 107 11.57 6.12 -6.97
CA ILE A 107 11.73 5.42 -8.25
C ILE A 107 10.40 5.31 -9.01
N SER A 108 10.47 5.46 -10.33
CA SER A 108 9.40 5.10 -11.27
C SER A 108 10.00 4.28 -12.41
N TYR A 109 9.22 3.32 -12.93
CA TYR A 109 9.59 2.53 -14.09
C TYR A 109 8.76 2.94 -15.29
N MET A 110 9.38 2.94 -16.46
CA MET A 110 8.73 3.28 -17.73
C MET A 110 9.15 2.31 -18.81
N THR A 111 8.22 1.92 -19.67
CA THR A 111 8.53 1.27 -20.95
C THR A 111 8.08 2.11 -22.14
N GLY A 112 8.88 2.13 -23.20
CA GLY A 112 8.50 2.70 -24.50
C GLY A 112 7.81 1.69 -25.43
N SER A 113 7.72 0.43 -25.01
CA SER A 113 7.19 -0.69 -25.80
C SER A 113 6.30 -1.57 -24.93
N ALA A 114 5.14 -1.05 -24.54
CA ALA A 114 4.15 -1.82 -23.78
C ALA A 114 3.26 -2.70 -24.67
N GLY A 115 2.77 -3.80 -24.11
CA GLY A 115 1.68 -4.58 -24.68
C GLY A 115 1.02 -5.47 -23.63
N ASN A 116 -0.10 -6.05 -24.01
CA ASN A 116 -0.94 -6.78 -23.06
C ASN A 116 -0.45 -8.22 -22.89
N SER A 117 -0.22 -8.61 -21.65
CA SER A 117 0.09 -9.98 -21.24
C SER A 117 -1.03 -10.55 -20.38
N ASN A 118 -1.26 -11.86 -20.48
CA ASN A 118 -2.19 -12.55 -19.59
C ASN A 118 -1.57 -12.67 -18.19
N ILE A 119 -2.31 -12.25 -17.15
CA ILE A 119 -1.80 -12.26 -15.77
C ILE A 119 -1.54 -13.67 -15.26
N VAL A 120 -2.29 -14.67 -15.73
CA VAL A 120 -2.06 -16.07 -15.35
C VAL A 120 -0.72 -16.54 -15.87
N ASP A 121 -0.41 -16.23 -17.13
CA ASP A 121 0.85 -16.68 -17.73
C ASP A 121 2.04 -15.89 -17.18
N SER A 122 1.88 -14.58 -16.95
CA SER A 122 2.95 -13.70 -16.48
C SER A 122 3.23 -13.81 -14.99
N LEU A 123 2.20 -13.97 -14.16
CA LEU A 123 2.30 -13.94 -12.70
C LEU A 123 1.96 -15.31 -12.10
N PHE A 124 0.71 -15.77 -12.27
CA PHE A 124 0.19 -16.91 -11.50
C PHE A 124 0.60 -18.31 -11.98
N SER A 125 1.38 -18.41 -13.06
CA SER A 125 1.98 -19.66 -13.55
C SER A 125 3.20 -20.09 -12.73
N LYS A 126 3.70 -19.18 -11.88
CA LYS A 126 4.88 -19.33 -11.04
C LYS A 126 4.49 -19.35 -9.57
N THR A 127 5.43 -19.73 -8.72
CA THR A 127 5.25 -19.62 -7.26
C THR A 127 5.98 -18.41 -6.69
N GLY A 128 6.89 -17.80 -7.47
CA GLY A 128 7.76 -16.72 -7.05
C GLY A 128 8.99 -17.19 -6.27
N GLY A 129 9.12 -18.51 -6.04
CA GLY A 129 10.32 -19.13 -5.47
C GLY A 129 11.35 -19.58 -6.51
N GLU A 130 11.04 -19.44 -7.80
CA GLU A 130 11.93 -19.84 -8.89
C GLU A 130 13.09 -18.84 -9.09
N THR A 131 14.28 -19.37 -9.40
CA THR A 131 15.50 -18.54 -9.59
C THR A 131 15.54 -17.81 -10.93
N ASP A 132 14.72 -18.23 -11.90
CA ASP A 132 14.67 -17.68 -13.26
C ASP A 132 13.46 -16.77 -13.50
N PHE A 133 12.57 -16.65 -12.52
CA PHE A 133 11.45 -15.72 -12.58
C PHE A 133 11.92 -14.29 -12.27
N SER A 134 11.46 -13.35 -13.09
CA SER A 134 11.61 -11.91 -12.85
C SER A 134 10.25 -11.28 -13.07
N LEU A 135 9.70 -10.67 -12.01
CA LEU A 135 8.47 -9.91 -12.11
C LEU A 135 8.73 -8.67 -12.99
N SER A 136 7.82 -8.39 -13.92
CA SER A 136 7.85 -7.11 -14.64
C SER A 136 7.65 -5.97 -13.65
N PRO A 137 8.51 -4.94 -13.64
CA PRO A 137 8.37 -3.80 -12.73
C PRO A 137 7.11 -2.96 -13.03
N LEU A 138 6.41 -3.23 -14.13
CA LEU A 138 5.14 -2.60 -14.48
C LEU A 138 3.94 -3.32 -13.86
N ILE A 139 4.11 -4.53 -13.31
CA ILE A 139 3.06 -5.25 -12.60
C ILE A 139 3.11 -4.86 -11.13
N THR A 140 2.32 -3.85 -10.78
CA THR A 140 2.10 -3.38 -9.40
C THR A 140 0.63 -3.48 -9.01
N PRO A 141 0.29 -3.52 -7.71
CA PRO A 141 -1.10 -3.44 -7.25
C PRO A 141 -1.87 -2.27 -7.88
N THR A 142 -1.25 -1.08 -8.00
CA THR A 142 -1.82 0.11 -8.66
C THR A 142 -2.20 -0.21 -10.10
N THR A 143 -1.27 -0.77 -10.88
CA THR A 143 -1.50 -1.07 -12.30
C THR A 143 -2.57 -2.15 -12.49
N MET A 144 -2.63 -3.13 -11.57
CA MET A 144 -3.67 -4.15 -11.58
C MET A 144 -5.05 -3.55 -11.32
N ILE A 145 -5.20 -2.73 -10.27
CA ILE A 145 -6.50 -2.12 -9.96
C ILE A 145 -6.89 -1.05 -10.99
N SER A 146 -5.93 -0.31 -11.57
CA SER A 146 -6.18 0.67 -12.62
C SER A 146 -6.59 0.03 -13.94
N THR A 147 -6.17 -1.20 -14.19
CA THR A 147 -6.63 -2.01 -15.33
C THR A 147 -8.00 -2.63 -15.06
N PHE A 148 -8.25 -3.12 -13.85
CA PHE A 148 -9.52 -3.75 -13.48
C PHE A 148 -10.69 -2.76 -13.37
N LEU A 149 -10.48 -1.62 -12.72
CA LEU A 149 -11.58 -0.71 -12.36
C LEU A 149 -12.38 -0.20 -13.57
N PRO A 150 -11.78 0.26 -14.69
CA PRO A 150 -12.54 0.72 -15.86
C PRO A 150 -13.48 -0.35 -16.42
N ASP A 151 -13.00 -1.60 -16.48
CA ASP A 151 -13.79 -2.75 -16.93
C ASP A 151 -14.92 -3.05 -15.93
N TYR A 152 -14.62 -2.99 -14.63
CA TYR A 152 -15.60 -3.15 -13.57
C TYR A 152 -16.72 -2.10 -13.65
N ILE A 153 -16.38 -0.83 -13.84
CA ILE A 153 -17.36 0.26 -14.01
C ILE A 153 -18.23 0.01 -15.23
N SER A 154 -17.63 -0.36 -16.35
CA SER A 154 -18.35 -0.60 -17.61
C SER A 154 -19.38 -1.73 -17.49
N GLN A 155 -19.04 -2.80 -16.76
CA GLN A 155 -19.91 -3.96 -16.59
C GLN A 155 -20.95 -3.75 -15.48
N SER A 156 -20.53 -3.24 -14.32
CA SER A 156 -21.38 -3.08 -13.14
C SER A 156 -22.28 -1.84 -13.21
N PHE A 157 -21.82 -0.79 -13.90
CA PHE A 157 -22.53 0.47 -14.04
C PHE A 157 -22.55 0.97 -15.50
N PRO A 158 -23.32 0.34 -16.41
CA PRO A 158 -23.28 0.64 -17.86
C PRO A 158 -23.66 2.08 -18.26
N TRP A 159 -24.16 2.88 -17.32
CA TRP A 159 -24.50 4.29 -17.51
C TRP A 159 -23.34 5.25 -17.16
N ILE A 160 -22.25 4.75 -16.58
CA ILE A 160 -21.04 5.51 -16.27
C ILE A 160 -20.06 5.30 -17.41
N THR A 161 -19.50 6.39 -17.94
CA THR A 161 -18.33 6.30 -18.82
C THR A 161 -17.10 6.10 -17.95
N PRO A 162 -16.38 4.97 -18.06
CA PRO A 162 -15.20 4.73 -17.24
C PRO A 162 -14.10 5.74 -17.57
N GLU A 163 -13.41 6.21 -16.55
CA GLU A 163 -12.11 6.86 -16.72
C GLU A 163 -11.02 5.78 -16.80
N THR A 164 -9.97 6.03 -17.58
CA THR A 164 -8.90 5.06 -17.87
C THR A 164 -7.54 5.74 -17.73
N GLY A 165 -6.48 4.96 -17.56
CA GLY A 165 -5.11 5.49 -17.51
C GLY A 165 -4.76 6.12 -16.17
N PHE A 166 -5.32 5.60 -15.07
CA PHE A 166 -4.91 5.99 -13.73
C PHE A 166 -3.45 5.63 -13.51
N THR A 167 -2.70 6.61 -13.01
CA THR A 167 -1.26 6.46 -12.78
C THR A 167 -0.90 6.29 -11.32
N SER A 168 -1.85 6.42 -10.39
CA SER A 168 -1.64 6.23 -8.95
C SER A 168 -2.91 5.76 -8.22
N PHE A 169 -2.75 5.17 -7.03
CA PHE A 169 -3.86 4.89 -6.11
C PHE A 169 -4.68 6.15 -5.81
N GLY A 170 -4.01 7.29 -5.59
CA GLY A 170 -4.69 8.55 -5.29
C GLY A 170 -5.65 9.00 -6.39
N GLN A 171 -5.23 8.98 -7.66
CA GLN A 171 -6.11 9.32 -8.78
C GLN A 171 -7.31 8.38 -8.89
N LEU A 172 -7.09 7.09 -8.62
CA LEU A 172 -8.15 6.10 -8.61
C LEU A 172 -9.14 6.35 -7.47
N MET A 173 -8.65 6.68 -6.27
CA MET A 173 -9.49 7.02 -5.13
C MET A 173 -10.28 8.31 -5.37
N ASP A 174 -9.66 9.35 -5.93
CA ASP A 174 -10.33 10.60 -6.29
C ASP A 174 -11.49 10.36 -7.27
N TYR A 175 -11.27 9.51 -8.29
CA TYR A 175 -12.30 9.14 -9.25
C TYR A 175 -13.49 8.42 -8.57
N VAL A 176 -13.21 7.42 -7.72
CA VAL A 176 -14.27 6.69 -6.99
C VAL A 176 -14.97 7.61 -6.00
N GLU A 177 -14.26 8.53 -5.36
CA GLU A 177 -14.83 9.54 -4.48
C GLU A 177 -15.82 10.45 -5.21
N ASP A 178 -15.44 10.95 -6.38
CA ASP A 178 -16.29 11.79 -7.21
C ASP A 178 -17.56 11.05 -7.65
N LEU A 179 -17.44 9.79 -8.06
CA LEU A 179 -18.58 8.91 -8.33
C LEU A 179 -19.48 8.74 -7.09
N ALA A 180 -18.88 8.53 -5.92
CA ALA A 180 -19.60 8.33 -4.67
C ALA A 180 -20.33 9.61 -4.19
N LYS A 181 -19.69 10.77 -4.32
CA LYS A 181 -20.29 12.09 -4.03
C LYS A 181 -21.41 12.44 -5.02
N ALA A 182 -21.26 12.04 -6.28
CA ALA A 182 -22.31 12.14 -7.29
C ALA A 182 -23.42 11.09 -7.10
N ASN A 183 -23.27 10.15 -6.15
CA ASN A 183 -24.15 9.01 -5.91
C ASN A 183 -24.38 8.17 -7.19
N SER A 184 -23.30 7.98 -7.95
CA SER A 184 -23.27 7.26 -9.23
C SER A 184 -22.47 5.97 -9.08
N GLY A 185 -23.17 4.84 -8.94
CA GLY A 185 -22.55 3.52 -8.78
C GLY A 185 -22.04 3.25 -7.36
N PHE A 186 -21.36 4.22 -6.74
CA PHE A 186 -20.82 4.14 -5.38
C PHE A 186 -21.63 4.96 -4.36
N GLN A 187 -21.56 4.55 -3.10
CA GLN A 187 -22.09 5.30 -1.97
C GLN A 187 -20.95 5.88 -1.13
N TYR A 188 -20.97 7.19 -0.94
CA TYR A 188 -20.06 7.85 -0.02
C TYR A 188 -20.44 7.54 1.43
N LYS A 189 -19.44 7.13 2.21
CA LYS A 189 -19.54 6.70 3.60
C LYS A 189 -18.43 7.32 4.43
N LYS A 190 -18.68 7.40 5.73
CA LYS A 190 -17.68 7.72 6.75
C LYS A 190 -17.27 6.44 7.48
N PRO A 191 -16.10 6.41 8.16
CA PRO A 191 -15.64 5.23 8.88
C PRO A 191 -16.68 4.63 9.82
N LYS A 192 -17.37 5.49 10.57
CA LYS A 192 -18.45 5.12 11.49
C LYS A 192 -19.58 4.31 10.86
N ASP A 193 -19.82 4.47 9.56
CA ASP A 193 -20.84 3.68 8.85
C ASP A 193 -20.49 2.19 8.80
N LEU A 194 -19.21 1.81 8.96
CA LEU A 194 -18.75 0.42 9.16
C LEU A 194 -18.49 0.11 10.64
N GLU A 195 -17.79 1.00 11.36
CA GLU A 195 -17.34 0.75 12.74
C GLU A 195 -18.50 0.52 13.71
N ASP A 196 -19.59 1.30 13.59
CA ASP A 196 -20.75 1.22 14.48
C ASP A 196 -21.65 0.01 14.15
N GLN A 197 -21.42 -0.68 13.04
CA GLN A 197 -22.19 -1.86 12.69
C GLN A 197 -21.84 -3.02 13.63
N TRP A 198 -22.87 -3.79 13.99
CA TRP A 198 -22.70 -5.05 14.69
C TRP A 198 -21.99 -6.11 13.82
N ASN A 199 -22.32 -6.12 12.52
CA ASN A 199 -21.67 -6.94 11.50
C ASN A 199 -21.23 -6.03 10.34
N PRO A 200 -20.02 -5.45 10.39
CA PRO A 200 -19.51 -4.54 9.37
C PRO A 200 -19.65 -5.11 7.97
N THR A 201 -20.63 -4.59 7.24
CA THR A 201 -20.95 -5.03 5.88
C THR A 201 -21.10 -3.82 4.98
N ALA A 202 -20.30 -3.78 3.92
CA ALA A 202 -20.49 -2.84 2.82
C ALA A 202 -21.58 -3.41 1.91
N TRP A 203 -22.85 -3.09 2.17
CA TRP A 203 -24.00 -3.68 1.47
C TRP A 203 -24.14 -3.28 -0.01
N TRP A 204 -23.31 -2.34 -0.44
CA TRP A 204 -23.20 -1.87 -1.82
C TRP A 204 -21.74 -1.54 -2.11
N ASN A 205 -21.46 -1.08 -3.32
CA ASN A 205 -20.19 -0.44 -3.66
C ASN A 205 -20.00 0.83 -2.83
N TRP A 206 -19.08 0.78 -1.88
CA TRP A 206 -18.88 1.85 -0.90
C TRP A 206 -17.52 2.52 -1.12
N TYR A 207 -17.51 3.82 -0.93
CA TYR A 207 -16.31 4.61 -0.75
C TYR A 207 -16.34 5.17 0.67
N VAL A 208 -15.33 4.85 1.47
CA VAL A 208 -15.19 5.30 2.85
C VAL A 208 -14.06 6.32 2.92
N ASP A 209 -14.38 7.53 3.35
CA ASP A 209 -13.43 8.64 3.48
C ASP A 209 -12.86 8.71 4.92
N GLY A 210 -11.64 8.21 5.08
CA GLY A 210 -10.89 8.19 6.33
C GLY A 210 -10.62 6.78 6.88
N ASP A 211 -9.79 6.74 7.92
CA ASP A 211 -9.35 5.52 8.58
C ASP A 211 -10.52 4.77 9.24
N VAL A 212 -10.53 3.45 9.07
CA VAL A 212 -11.57 2.54 9.58
C VAL A 212 -10.96 1.63 10.64
N ASP A 213 -11.43 1.73 11.88
CA ASP A 213 -11.07 0.82 12.97
C ASP A 213 -12.27 -0.07 13.35
N ILE A 214 -12.29 -1.29 12.81
CA ILE A 214 -13.28 -2.31 13.17
C ILE A 214 -12.85 -2.95 14.50
N ASP A 215 -13.01 -2.16 15.57
CA ASP A 215 -12.70 -2.59 16.92
C ASP A 215 -13.80 -3.52 17.46
N LYS A 216 -13.36 -4.43 18.32
CA LYS A 216 -14.20 -5.29 19.14
C LYS A 216 -14.66 -4.43 20.31
N GLU A 217 -15.96 -4.27 20.49
CA GLU A 217 -16.45 -3.77 21.78
C GLU A 217 -15.81 -4.63 22.89
N LYS A 218 -15.32 -4.05 23.99
CA LYS A 218 -14.51 -4.74 25.03
C LYS A 218 -15.09 -6.07 25.58
N ARG A 219 -16.34 -6.40 25.28
CA ARG A 219 -17.03 -7.68 25.56
C ARG A 219 -17.95 -8.19 24.42
N GLY A 220 -17.86 -7.62 23.23
CA GLY A 220 -18.64 -7.98 22.04
C GLY A 220 -18.03 -9.14 21.25
N PRO A 221 -18.76 -9.66 20.25
CA PRO A 221 -18.24 -10.66 19.33
C PRO A 221 -17.09 -10.08 18.50
N ILE A 222 -16.31 -10.98 17.91
CA ILE A 222 -15.37 -10.63 16.83
C ILE A 222 -16.20 -10.07 15.67
N LYS A 223 -15.78 -8.94 15.11
CA LYS A 223 -16.42 -8.30 13.97
C LYS A 223 -15.66 -8.65 12.71
N ASN A 224 -16.36 -9.21 11.73
CA ASN A 224 -15.83 -9.47 10.41
C ASN A 224 -16.19 -8.32 9.46
N LEU A 225 -15.36 -8.07 8.47
CA LEU A 225 -15.67 -7.16 7.37
C LEU A 225 -16.22 -7.99 6.22
N THR A 226 -17.43 -7.65 5.75
CA THR A 226 -18.07 -8.36 4.64
C THR A 226 -18.34 -7.41 3.48
N VAL A 227 -17.81 -7.74 2.32
CA VAL A 227 -18.16 -7.16 1.03
C VAL A 227 -18.86 -8.26 0.21
N PRO A 228 -20.16 -8.13 -0.10
CA PRO A 228 -20.89 -9.10 -0.90
C PRO A 228 -20.26 -9.31 -2.30
N GLU A 229 -20.51 -10.48 -2.89
CA GLU A 229 -20.09 -10.79 -4.26
C GLU A 229 -20.55 -9.74 -5.27
N GLY A 230 -19.70 -9.44 -6.25
CA GLY A 230 -19.96 -8.41 -7.26
C GLY A 230 -19.93 -6.98 -6.73
N GLN A 231 -19.50 -6.76 -5.48
CA GLN A 231 -19.28 -5.45 -4.90
C GLN A 231 -17.81 -5.27 -4.53
N ILE A 232 -17.41 -4.01 -4.42
CA ILE A 232 -16.07 -3.61 -4.00
C ILE A 232 -16.16 -2.47 -2.97
N LEU A 233 -15.31 -2.54 -1.95
CA LEU A 233 -15.18 -1.51 -0.93
C LEU A 233 -13.87 -0.74 -1.14
N PHE A 234 -13.98 0.57 -1.28
CA PHE A 234 -12.85 1.49 -1.28
C PHE A 234 -12.75 2.19 0.07
N ILE A 235 -11.57 2.18 0.69
CA ILE A 235 -11.24 2.89 1.92
C ILE A 235 -10.10 3.85 1.61
N ASN A 236 -10.36 5.16 1.72
CA ASN A 236 -9.35 6.19 1.60
C ASN A 236 -8.78 6.54 2.98
N GLY A 237 -7.88 5.68 3.45
CA GLY A 237 -7.31 5.70 4.79
C GLY A 237 -6.90 4.28 5.22
N ASP A 238 -6.49 4.12 6.47
CA ASP A 238 -6.06 2.83 7.00
C ASP A 238 -7.25 1.92 7.33
N LEU A 239 -7.07 0.61 7.23
CA LEU A 239 -8.00 -0.38 7.76
C LEU A 239 -7.35 -1.14 8.91
N THR A 240 -7.88 -0.93 10.11
CA THR A 240 -7.51 -1.70 11.29
C THR A 240 -8.63 -2.67 11.69
N MET A 241 -8.29 -3.92 11.93
CA MET A 241 -9.18 -4.96 12.44
C MET A 241 -8.57 -5.66 13.66
N ASN A 242 -9.44 -6.29 14.45
CA ASN A 242 -9.04 -6.97 15.68
C ASN A 242 -8.74 -8.46 15.53
N GLU A 243 -8.31 -9.06 16.64
CA GLU A 243 -7.93 -10.47 16.71
C GLU A 243 -9.01 -11.41 16.16
N GLY A 244 -8.61 -12.35 15.32
CA GLY A 244 -9.48 -13.42 14.80
C GLY A 244 -10.54 -12.95 13.81
N SER A 245 -10.45 -11.72 13.31
CA SER A 245 -11.38 -11.19 12.32
C SER A 245 -11.16 -11.83 10.95
N THR A 246 -12.24 -11.89 10.17
CA THR A 246 -12.21 -12.29 8.76
C THR A 246 -12.62 -11.14 7.86
N ILE A 247 -11.90 -10.96 6.75
CA ILE A 247 -12.30 -10.12 5.61
C ILE A 247 -12.91 -11.02 4.54
N TYR A 248 -14.12 -10.70 4.08
CA TYR A 248 -14.79 -11.36 2.97
C TYR A 248 -14.96 -10.37 1.81
N GLY A 249 -14.65 -10.81 0.60
CA GLY A 249 -14.87 -10.05 -0.65
C GLY A 249 -13.73 -9.10 -1.00
N ASN A 250 -14.03 -8.13 -1.87
CA ASN A 250 -13.04 -7.30 -2.54
C ASN A 250 -12.88 -5.94 -1.85
N VAL A 251 -11.66 -5.61 -1.43
CA VAL A 251 -11.35 -4.37 -0.68
C VAL A 251 -10.15 -3.66 -1.29
N VAL A 252 -10.22 -2.35 -1.42
CA VAL A 252 -9.13 -1.48 -1.87
C VAL A 252 -8.87 -0.43 -0.80
N ILE A 253 -7.62 -0.31 -0.36
CA ILE A 253 -7.21 0.50 0.79
C ILE A 253 -6.10 1.45 0.34
N ASN A 254 -6.34 2.76 0.45
CA ASN A 254 -5.34 3.79 0.18
C ASN A 254 -4.67 4.24 1.49
N GLY A 255 -4.04 3.26 2.14
CA GLY A 255 -3.40 3.33 3.45
C GLY A 255 -2.89 1.94 3.82
N ASP A 256 -2.67 1.71 5.10
CA ASP A 256 -2.19 0.43 5.62
C ASP A 256 -3.35 -0.50 6.01
N LEU A 257 -3.12 -1.81 5.89
CA LEU A 257 -3.98 -2.84 6.46
C LEU A 257 -3.31 -3.47 7.68
N LYS A 258 -3.97 -3.38 8.84
CA LYS A 258 -3.53 -4.05 10.06
C LYS A 258 -4.60 -4.96 10.65
N ILE A 259 -4.29 -6.23 10.88
CA ILE A 259 -5.12 -7.11 11.71
C ILE A 259 -4.33 -7.50 12.96
N LYS A 260 -4.78 -7.02 14.11
CA LYS A 260 -4.08 -7.20 15.40
C LYS A 260 -4.11 -8.65 15.87
N ASP A 261 -3.07 -9.06 16.61
CA ASP A 261 -3.06 -10.36 17.29
C ASP A 261 -3.79 -10.33 18.64
N LYS A 262 -4.14 -11.53 19.10
CA LYS A 262 -4.22 -11.82 20.52
C LYS A 262 -4.00 -13.30 20.81
N GLY A 263 -2.76 -13.67 21.11
CA GLY A 263 -2.42 -15.07 21.39
C GLY A 263 -2.55 -15.93 20.14
N ASN A 264 -3.26 -17.07 20.20
CA ASN A 264 -3.42 -17.98 19.06
C ASN A 264 -4.64 -17.64 18.18
N SER A 265 -4.93 -16.35 17.97
CA SER A 265 -6.01 -15.94 17.07
C SER A 265 -5.71 -16.39 15.64
N ILE A 266 -6.76 -16.76 14.91
CA ILE A 266 -6.68 -17.12 13.49
C ILE A 266 -7.48 -16.07 12.73
N GLN A 267 -6.79 -15.24 11.96
CA GLN A 267 -7.41 -14.32 11.01
C GLN A 267 -7.72 -15.05 9.70
N SER A 268 -8.58 -14.48 8.87
CA SER A 268 -8.79 -15.01 7.52
C SER A 268 -9.04 -13.89 6.53
N VAL A 269 -8.59 -14.08 5.30
CA VAL A 269 -8.94 -13.21 4.17
C VAL A 269 -9.49 -14.10 3.08
N LEU A 270 -10.75 -13.89 2.70
CA LEU A 270 -11.47 -14.68 1.71
C LEU A 270 -11.99 -13.75 0.62
N GLY A 271 -11.09 -13.39 -0.30
CA GLY A 271 -11.32 -12.43 -1.37
C GLY A 271 -10.00 -11.78 -1.80
N THR A 272 -10.14 -10.61 -2.43
CA THR A 272 -9.01 -9.85 -2.97
C THR A 272 -8.86 -8.53 -2.23
N ILE A 273 -7.63 -8.24 -1.80
CA ILE A 273 -7.28 -6.98 -1.14
C ILE A 273 -6.19 -6.29 -1.95
N TYR A 274 -6.45 -5.03 -2.32
CA TYR A 274 -5.46 -4.10 -2.86
C TYR A 274 -5.12 -3.06 -1.79
N VAL A 275 -3.83 -2.86 -1.50
CA VAL A 275 -3.35 -1.95 -0.46
C VAL A 275 -2.26 -1.06 -1.03
N ASN A 276 -2.37 0.25 -0.85
CA ASN A 276 -1.33 1.21 -1.27
C ASN A 276 -0.16 1.29 -0.28
N GLY A 277 -0.40 0.95 0.98
CA GLY A 277 0.63 0.88 2.02
C GLY A 277 1.04 -0.55 2.35
N ASP A 278 1.36 -0.77 3.61
CA ASP A 278 1.78 -2.05 4.16
C ASP A 278 0.59 -2.92 4.57
N VAL A 279 0.80 -4.24 4.58
CA VAL A 279 -0.12 -5.22 5.17
C VAL A 279 0.56 -5.91 6.34
N GLU A 280 0.02 -5.73 7.54
CA GLU A 280 0.45 -6.40 8.75
C GLU A 280 -0.69 -7.26 9.31
N ILE A 281 -0.58 -8.57 9.18
CA ILE A 281 -1.51 -9.53 9.78
C ILE A 281 -0.76 -10.28 10.88
N GLU A 282 -0.92 -9.82 12.11
CA GLU A 282 -0.30 -10.41 13.29
C GLU A 282 -1.07 -11.69 13.68
N GLY A 283 -0.38 -12.82 13.89
CA GLY A 283 -1.01 -14.13 14.14
C GLY A 283 -1.22 -15.01 12.89
N ASN A 284 -2.00 -16.09 13.03
CA ASN A 284 -2.15 -17.08 11.97
C ASN A 284 -3.19 -16.64 10.95
N LEU A 285 -2.76 -16.44 9.70
CA LEU A 285 -3.63 -16.18 8.56
C LEU A 285 -4.09 -17.49 7.90
N LEU A 286 -5.40 -17.74 7.93
CA LEU A 286 -6.03 -18.75 7.08
C LEU A 286 -6.39 -18.13 5.73
N LEU A 287 -5.80 -18.67 4.68
CA LEU A 287 -6.07 -18.32 3.29
C LEU A 287 -7.26 -19.12 2.76
N GLY A 288 -7.63 -18.80 1.52
CA GLY A 288 -8.74 -19.37 0.80
C GLY A 288 -8.52 -20.81 0.35
N THR A 289 -9.38 -21.23 -0.57
CA THR A 289 -9.39 -22.58 -1.15
C THR A 289 -9.08 -22.52 -2.64
N ILE A 290 -8.97 -23.67 -3.30
CA ILE A 290 -8.73 -23.71 -4.75
C ILE A 290 -9.87 -23.01 -5.52
N GLU A 291 -11.11 -23.12 -5.04
CA GLU A 291 -12.31 -22.52 -5.68
C GLU A 291 -12.46 -21.03 -5.35
N HIS A 292 -11.93 -20.60 -4.19
CA HIS A 292 -11.98 -19.23 -3.71
C HIS A 292 -10.62 -18.86 -3.10
N PRO A 293 -9.59 -18.64 -3.92
CA PRO A 293 -8.26 -18.29 -3.44
C PRO A 293 -8.24 -16.88 -2.85
N THR A 294 -7.28 -16.64 -1.96
CA THR A 294 -7.02 -15.32 -1.38
C THR A 294 -6.02 -14.56 -2.24
N PHE A 295 -6.25 -13.26 -2.44
CA PHE A 295 -5.29 -12.39 -3.11
C PHE A 295 -5.01 -11.18 -2.23
N ILE A 296 -3.75 -10.94 -1.91
CA ILE A 296 -3.31 -9.78 -1.12
C ILE A 296 -2.20 -9.09 -1.89
N PHE A 297 -2.50 -7.92 -2.42
CA PHE A 297 -1.60 -7.12 -3.23
C PHE A 297 -1.35 -5.80 -2.51
N ALA A 298 -0.10 -5.57 -2.11
CA ALA A 298 0.33 -4.39 -1.38
C ALA A 298 1.42 -3.66 -2.18
N GLU A 299 1.38 -2.34 -2.26
CA GLU A 299 2.50 -1.59 -2.85
C GLU A 299 3.70 -1.59 -1.89
N GLY A 300 3.45 -1.65 -0.58
CA GLY A 300 4.47 -1.80 0.45
C GLY A 300 4.75 -3.26 0.82
N ASP A 301 5.10 -3.46 2.09
CA ASP A 301 5.47 -4.76 2.64
C ASP A 301 4.23 -5.60 3.01
N ILE A 302 4.36 -6.93 2.91
CA ILE A 302 3.41 -7.88 3.50
C ILE A 302 4.10 -8.66 4.61
N LYS A 303 3.62 -8.48 5.84
CA LYS A 303 4.10 -9.13 7.07
C LYS A 303 3.00 -10.02 7.65
N VAL A 304 3.26 -11.33 7.71
CA VAL A 304 2.34 -12.33 8.25
C VAL A 304 3.06 -13.31 9.18
N ASP A 305 2.50 -13.62 10.36
CA ASP A 305 3.21 -14.51 11.30
C ASP A 305 3.18 -15.99 10.89
N LYS A 306 2.11 -16.42 10.21
CA LYS A 306 1.97 -17.73 9.58
C LYS A 306 0.83 -17.65 8.56
N ALA A 307 0.99 -18.23 7.38
CA ALA A 307 -0.06 -18.33 6.38
C ALA A 307 -0.30 -19.78 5.96
N ASP A 308 -1.55 -20.23 5.97
CA ASP A 308 -1.94 -21.59 5.56
C ASP A 308 -3.12 -21.54 4.58
N GLY A 309 -3.02 -22.24 3.44
CA GLY A 309 -4.12 -22.39 2.46
C GLY A 309 -3.75 -21.94 1.05
N VAL A 310 -4.74 -21.54 0.25
CA VAL A 310 -4.54 -21.10 -1.15
C VAL A 310 -4.53 -19.58 -1.24
N GLY A 311 -3.39 -18.99 -1.61
CA GLY A 311 -3.30 -17.55 -1.77
C GLY A 311 -2.14 -17.06 -2.62
N TYR A 312 -2.28 -15.82 -3.09
CA TYR A 312 -1.34 -15.12 -3.94
C TYR A 312 -0.99 -13.76 -3.34
N PHE A 313 0.30 -13.44 -3.30
CA PHE A 313 0.82 -12.22 -2.71
C PHE A 313 1.66 -11.45 -3.73
N LEU A 314 1.46 -10.14 -3.81
CA LEU A 314 2.27 -9.21 -4.61
C LEU A 314 2.67 -8.05 -3.71
N CYS A 315 3.97 -7.82 -3.50
CA CYS A 315 4.46 -6.78 -2.58
C CYS A 315 5.92 -6.42 -2.82
N ASP A 316 6.44 -5.45 -2.05
CA ASP A 316 7.86 -5.10 -2.09
C ASP A 316 8.72 -6.09 -1.29
N GLU A 317 8.47 -6.20 0.02
CA GLU A 317 8.97 -7.31 0.83
C GLU A 317 7.85 -8.25 1.31
N PHE A 318 8.14 -9.54 1.37
CA PHE A 318 7.28 -10.54 2.02
C PHE A 318 8.00 -11.17 3.22
N ASP A 319 7.46 -11.00 4.42
CA ASP A 319 7.94 -11.64 5.66
C ASP A 319 6.88 -12.60 6.19
N SER A 320 7.11 -13.90 6.02
CA SER A 320 6.33 -14.93 6.70
C SER A 320 7.15 -15.65 7.76
N LYS A 321 6.77 -15.44 9.03
CA LYS A 321 7.38 -16.15 10.14
C LYS A 321 6.84 -17.58 10.22
N ASN A 322 7.55 -18.46 10.93
CA ASN A 322 7.09 -19.82 11.25
C ASN A 322 6.84 -20.74 10.02
N ASN A 323 6.30 -21.94 10.27
CA ASN A 323 6.14 -23.01 9.27
C ASN A 323 4.82 -22.86 8.47
N SER A 324 4.73 -21.81 7.65
CA SER A 324 3.62 -21.55 6.72
C SER A 324 3.49 -22.62 5.63
N ASP A 325 2.27 -22.88 5.17
CA ASP A 325 1.93 -23.84 4.12
C ASP A 325 1.03 -23.18 3.05
N ILE A 326 1.67 -22.56 2.06
CA ILE A 326 1.01 -21.75 1.04
C ILE A 326 0.93 -22.55 -0.27
N THR A 327 -0.26 -22.62 -0.85
CA THR A 327 -0.48 -23.05 -2.23
C THR A 327 -0.83 -21.83 -3.10
N GLY A 328 -0.06 -21.54 -4.15
CA GLY A 328 -0.21 -20.31 -4.95
C GLY A 328 1.13 -19.69 -5.29
N GLY A 329 1.33 -18.42 -4.95
CA GLY A 329 2.59 -17.71 -5.21
C GLY A 329 2.82 -16.44 -4.39
N VAL A 330 4.09 -16.09 -4.18
CA VAL A 330 4.53 -14.86 -3.51
C VAL A 330 5.49 -14.15 -4.45
N TYR A 331 5.08 -13.00 -4.97
CA TYR A 331 5.83 -12.24 -5.97
C TYR A 331 6.31 -10.94 -5.31
N VAL A 332 7.62 -10.81 -5.20
CA VAL A 332 8.27 -9.68 -4.54
C VAL A 332 9.13 -8.89 -5.52
N THR A 333 9.25 -7.59 -5.31
CA THR A 333 10.17 -6.74 -6.07
C THR A 333 11.57 -6.74 -5.47
N GLU A 334 11.69 -6.80 -4.13
CA GLU A 334 12.96 -6.73 -3.42
C GLU A 334 13.35 -8.04 -2.75
N LYS A 335 12.56 -8.49 -1.77
CA LYS A 335 12.96 -9.59 -0.88
C LYS A 335 11.78 -10.43 -0.41
N ALA A 336 11.96 -11.75 -0.42
CA ALA A 336 11.01 -12.68 0.17
C ALA A 336 11.68 -13.56 1.22
N ASP A 337 11.14 -13.56 2.44
CA ASP A 337 11.37 -14.61 3.44
C ASP A 337 10.29 -15.69 3.28
N LEU A 338 10.58 -16.65 2.40
CA LEU A 338 9.65 -17.70 2.03
C LEU A 338 9.58 -18.80 3.10
N PRO A 339 8.44 -19.52 3.20
CA PRO A 339 8.32 -20.64 4.12
C PRO A 339 9.41 -21.70 3.89
N THR A 340 9.92 -22.32 4.96
CA THR A 340 10.99 -23.34 4.85
C THR A 340 10.65 -24.55 3.97
N GLY A 341 9.35 -24.85 3.78
CA GLY A 341 8.86 -25.88 2.87
C GLY A 341 8.70 -25.43 1.40
N GLY A 342 8.96 -24.15 1.12
CA GLY A 342 8.64 -23.50 -0.16
C GLY A 342 7.14 -23.22 -0.32
N ILE A 343 6.76 -22.79 -1.53
CA ILE A 343 5.37 -22.57 -1.93
C ILE A 343 4.95 -23.71 -2.87
N THR A 344 3.77 -24.28 -2.62
CA THR A 344 3.19 -25.29 -3.50
C THR A 344 2.49 -24.61 -4.69
N ALA A 345 2.79 -25.02 -5.92
CA ALA A 345 2.15 -24.43 -7.10
C ALA A 345 0.65 -24.76 -7.16
N ASN A 346 -0.18 -23.74 -7.38
CA ASN A 346 -1.61 -23.94 -7.71
C ASN A 346 -1.79 -24.16 -9.22
N THR A 347 -1.89 -25.43 -9.62
CA THR A 347 -2.06 -25.81 -11.04
C THR A 347 -3.51 -25.74 -11.53
N SER A 348 -4.45 -25.35 -10.67
CA SER A 348 -5.90 -25.37 -10.94
C SER A 348 -6.53 -23.97 -10.98
N ILE A 349 -5.73 -22.89 -11.04
CA ILE A 349 -6.28 -21.55 -11.16
C ILE A 349 -7.05 -21.40 -12.50
N ASP A 350 -8.32 -21.02 -12.40
CA ASP A 350 -9.17 -20.78 -13.56
C ASP A 350 -9.09 -19.31 -13.98
N SER A 351 -8.46 -19.05 -15.14
CA SER A 351 -8.31 -17.70 -15.69
C SER A 351 -9.65 -17.00 -15.94
N SER A 352 -10.74 -17.77 -16.14
CA SER A 352 -12.07 -17.20 -16.39
C SER A 352 -12.71 -16.61 -15.12
N MET A 353 -12.26 -17.02 -13.93
CA MET A 353 -12.79 -16.53 -12.65
C MET A 353 -12.04 -15.31 -12.12
N LEU A 354 -10.93 -14.90 -12.75
CA LEU A 354 -10.12 -13.77 -12.27
C LEU A 354 -10.93 -12.48 -12.13
N TYR A 355 -11.82 -12.21 -13.07
CA TYR A 355 -12.67 -11.02 -13.00
C TYR A 355 -13.60 -11.05 -11.79
N ASP A 356 -14.16 -12.22 -11.45
CA ASP A 356 -15.03 -12.38 -10.26
C ASP A 356 -14.23 -12.20 -8.95
N PHE A 357 -12.93 -12.49 -8.99
CA PHE A 357 -11.98 -12.19 -7.90
C PHE A 357 -11.45 -10.75 -7.94
N ALA A 358 -12.01 -9.86 -8.74
CA ALA A 358 -11.54 -8.48 -8.91
C ALA A 358 -10.08 -8.37 -9.40
N ILE A 359 -9.63 -9.29 -10.25
CA ILE A 359 -8.30 -9.31 -10.85
C ILE A 359 -8.43 -9.12 -12.36
N PRO A 360 -7.64 -8.21 -12.97
CA PRO A 360 -7.67 -8.07 -14.42
C PRO A 360 -7.11 -9.33 -15.09
N SER A 361 -7.75 -9.79 -16.16
CA SER A 361 -7.28 -10.97 -16.90
C SER A 361 -6.01 -10.70 -17.71
N THR A 362 -5.80 -9.44 -18.09
CA THR A 362 -4.62 -8.96 -18.83
C THR A 362 -4.07 -7.72 -18.17
N ILE A 363 -2.76 -7.52 -18.25
CA ILE A 363 -2.09 -6.32 -17.76
C ILE A 363 -1.07 -5.85 -18.80
N GLU A 364 -0.82 -4.55 -18.84
CA GLU A 364 0.26 -3.99 -19.65
C GLU A 364 1.61 -4.40 -19.06
N THR A 365 2.47 -4.95 -19.90
CA THR A 365 3.85 -5.31 -19.58
C THR A 365 4.76 -4.84 -20.71
N GLU A 366 6.07 -4.86 -20.48
CA GLU A 366 7.03 -4.72 -21.56
C GLU A 366 6.83 -5.80 -22.62
N THR A 367 6.91 -5.39 -23.89
CA THR A 367 6.91 -6.31 -25.03
C THR A 367 8.30 -6.37 -25.64
N PRO A 368 8.71 -7.53 -26.18
CA PRO A 368 9.91 -7.61 -27.01
C PRO A 368 9.74 -6.65 -28.18
N ASP A 369 10.74 -5.81 -28.40
CA ASP A 369 10.77 -4.71 -29.37
C ASP A 369 10.18 -5.11 -30.75
N GLN A 370 8.90 -4.78 -30.98
CA GLN A 370 8.13 -5.16 -32.18
C GLN A 370 7.80 -3.95 -33.05
N GLY A 371 8.71 -2.98 -33.15
CA GLY A 371 8.89 -2.13 -34.33
C GLY A 371 7.70 -1.32 -34.88
N THR A 372 6.56 -1.19 -34.20
CA THR A 372 5.45 -0.36 -34.67
C THR A 372 4.73 0.32 -33.50
N GLY A 373 5.14 1.56 -33.21
CA GLY A 373 4.51 2.46 -32.25
C GLY A 373 5.17 2.42 -30.87
N THR A 374 5.49 3.60 -30.34
CA THR A 374 5.87 3.80 -28.93
C THR A 374 4.60 4.00 -28.13
N THR A 375 4.22 3.04 -27.30
CA THR A 375 3.18 3.25 -26.29
C THR A 375 3.87 3.26 -24.95
N PHE A 376 3.94 4.45 -24.36
CA PHE A 376 4.61 4.66 -23.08
C PHE A 376 3.66 4.29 -21.94
N VAL A 377 4.13 3.38 -21.10
CA VAL A 377 3.46 2.99 -19.86
C VAL A 377 4.46 3.14 -18.73
N TYR A 378 4.02 3.64 -17.58
CA TYR A 378 4.89 3.92 -16.47
C TYR A 378 4.18 3.73 -15.12
N THR A 379 4.97 3.46 -14.08
CA THR A 379 4.49 3.36 -12.70
C THR A 379 4.51 4.73 -12.04
N PHE A 380 3.68 4.91 -11.01
CA PHE A 380 3.81 6.06 -10.13
C PHE A 380 5.20 6.09 -9.47
N PRO A 381 5.78 7.27 -9.21
CA PRO A 381 6.97 7.37 -8.38
C PRO A 381 6.68 6.90 -6.95
N LYS A 382 7.45 5.96 -6.45
CA LYS A 382 7.31 5.41 -5.11
C LYS A 382 8.62 5.48 -4.33
N LEU A 383 8.51 5.57 -3.00
CA LEU A 383 9.66 5.49 -2.11
C LEU A 383 10.19 4.05 -2.10
N THR A 384 11.51 3.89 -2.12
CA THR A 384 12.23 2.62 -1.93
C THR A 384 13.43 2.84 -1.03
#